data_AF-A0AAF1BWP3-F1
#
_entry.id   AF-A0AAF1BWP3-F1
#
_cell.length_a   1.000
_cell.length_b   1.000
_cell.length_c   1.000
_cell.angle_alpha   90.00
_cell.angle_beta   90.00
_cell.angle_gamma   90.00
#
_symmetry.space_group_name_H-M   'P 1'
#
loop_
_entity.id
_entity.type
_entity.pdbx_description
1 polymer ?
#
loop_
_entity_poly.entity_id
_entity_poly.type
_entity_poly.pdbx_seq_one_letter_code
_entity_poly.pdbx_strand_id
1 'polypeptide(L)'
;MKVQIRYEKQKFDVKKPAEYVEVEVSDGEVVSMIEADYRQRRDMVQSLELVQRRSIEEIVREEINKPEYNQAKQWVRNTDSCWRAPLAGGGNIFDELVDQYGHMKAFDDPFDDVDTRLTVESALAGLDERERFIVIQNRLNQVPLTAVAAELGITQPRASQLLKSARAKIAAEIGLDF
;
A
#
# COMPACT_ATOMS: atom_id res chain seq x y z
N MET A 1 5.98 1.49 -31.63
CA MET A 1 5.31 2.18 -30.50
C MET A 1 5.75 1.54 -29.17
N LYS A 2 5.74 2.26 -28.04
CA LYS A 2 6.01 1.69 -26.71
C LYS A 2 4.74 1.69 -25.87
N VAL A 3 4.45 0.58 -25.21
CA VAL A 3 3.27 0.41 -24.36
C VAL A 3 3.74 -0.03 -22.98
N GLN A 4 3.18 0.59 -21.93
CA GLN A 4 3.47 0.23 -20.55
C GLN A 4 2.48 -0.82 -20.05
N ILE A 5 2.99 -2.01 -19.77
CA ILE A 5 2.22 -3.15 -19.24
C ILE A 5 2.60 -3.35 -17.79
N ARG A 6 1.59 -3.62 -16.97
CA ARG A 6 1.74 -3.93 -15.55
C ARG A 6 1.65 -5.44 -15.35
N TYR A 7 2.63 -6.02 -14.66
CA TYR A 7 2.68 -7.46 -14.41
C TYR A 7 3.22 -7.76 -13.02
N GLU A 8 3.00 -8.98 -12.55
CA GLU A 8 3.44 -9.46 -11.24
C GLU A 8 4.97 -9.43 -11.11
N LYS A 9 5.47 -8.86 -10.02
CA LYS A 9 6.92 -8.80 -9.75
C LYS A 9 7.47 -10.18 -9.40
N GLN A 10 8.67 -10.49 -9.90
CA GLN A 10 9.45 -11.64 -9.42
C GLN A 10 9.88 -11.49 -7.95
N LYS A 11 10.19 -10.27 -7.50
CA LYS A 11 10.53 -9.97 -6.10
C LYS A 11 9.32 -9.33 -5.43
N PHE A 12 8.70 -10.09 -4.54
CA PHE A 12 7.49 -9.70 -3.83
C PHE A 12 7.70 -8.43 -2.96
N ASP A 13 6.84 -7.44 -3.14
CA ASP A 13 6.75 -6.22 -2.33
C ASP A 13 5.27 -5.88 -2.11
N VAL A 14 4.82 -5.99 -0.86
CA VAL A 14 3.43 -5.72 -0.42
C VAL A 14 2.98 -4.31 -0.84
N LYS A 15 3.87 -3.32 -0.78
CA LYS A 15 3.55 -1.92 -1.10
C LYS A 15 3.46 -1.66 -2.61
N LYS A 16 4.10 -2.50 -3.41
CA LYS A 16 4.18 -2.37 -4.87
C LYS A 16 4.01 -3.75 -5.53
N PRO A 17 2.78 -4.29 -5.52
CA PRO A 17 2.53 -5.69 -5.87
C PRO A 17 2.71 -6.01 -7.36
N ALA A 18 2.81 -4.99 -8.21
CA ALA A 18 3.07 -5.15 -9.63
C ALA A 18 4.03 -4.07 -10.15
N GLU A 19 4.76 -4.38 -11.21
CA GLU A 19 5.75 -3.53 -11.85
C GLU A 19 5.34 -3.18 -13.28
N TYR A 20 5.82 -2.03 -13.76
CA TYR A 20 5.63 -1.60 -15.14
C TYR A 20 6.82 -2.08 -15.98
N VAL A 21 6.52 -2.71 -17.12
CA VAL A 21 7.49 -2.98 -18.18
C VAL A 21 7.02 -2.30 -19.46
N GLU A 22 7.98 -1.69 -20.13
CA GLU A 22 7.78 -1.14 -21.47
C GLU A 22 8.00 -2.23 -22.51
N VAL A 23 6.99 -2.45 -23.33
CA VAL A 23 7.06 -3.38 -24.46
C VAL A 23 7.01 -2.59 -25.75
N GLU A 24 7.91 -2.92 -26.68
CA GLU A 24 7.87 -2.39 -28.03
C GLU A 24 6.85 -3.17 -28.85
N VAL A 25 5.89 -2.45 -29.41
CA VAL A 25 4.79 -2.99 -30.21
C VAL A 25 4.84 -2.35 -31.59
N SER A 26 4.70 -3.16 -32.63
CA SER A 26 4.64 -2.66 -34.01
C SER A 26 3.29 -2.01 -34.31
N ASP A 27 3.26 -1.09 -35.27
CA ASP A 27 2.01 -0.38 -35.62
C ASP A 27 0.93 -1.34 -36.17
N GLY A 28 1.34 -2.43 -36.82
CA GLY A 28 0.43 -3.48 -37.29
C GLY A 28 -0.22 -4.27 -36.15
N GLU A 29 0.52 -4.55 -35.07
CA GLU A 29 -0.03 -5.19 -33.87
C GLU A 29 -1.00 -4.27 -33.13
N VAL A 30 -0.68 -2.98 -33.06
CA VAL A 30 -1.57 -1.96 -32.44
C VAL A 30 -2.92 -1.91 -33.15
N VAL A 31 -2.94 -1.86 -34.49
CA VAL A 31 -4.17 -1.88 -35.28
C VAL A 31 -4.95 -3.16 -35.04
N SER A 32 -4.26 -4.30 -35.01
CA SER A 32 -4.87 -5.61 -34.77
C SER A 32 -5.51 -5.70 -33.38
N MET A 33 -4.84 -5.17 -32.35
CA MET A 33 -5.37 -5.14 -30.98
C MET A 33 -6.61 -4.25 -30.86
N ILE A 34 -6.59 -3.06 -31.46
CA ILE A 34 -7.75 -2.15 -31.47
C ILE A 34 -8.94 -2.79 -32.18
N GLU A 35 -8.69 -3.46 -33.31
CA GLU A 35 -9.77 -4.12 -34.06
C GLU A 35 -10.33 -5.33 -33.33
N ALA A 36 -9.48 -6.15 -32.71
CA ALA A 36 -9.90 -7.29 -31.90
C ALA A 36 -10.77 -6.84 -30.70
N ASP A 37 -10.33 -5.82 -29.96
CA ASP A 37 -11.10 -5.22 -28.87
C ASP A 37 -12.47 -4.72 -29.33
N TYR A 38 -12.49 -4.00 -30.46
CA TYR A 38 -13.72 -3.48 -31.03
C TYR A 38 -14.70 -4.61 -31.40
N ARG A 39 -14.21 -5.67 -32.05
CA ARG A 39 -15.02 -6.83 -32.43
C ARG A 39 -15.56 -7.54 -31.19
N GLN A 40 -14.71 -7.80 -30.19
CA GLN A 40 -15.12 -8.45 -28.95
C GLN A 40 -16.23 -7.66 -28.22
N ARG A 41 -16.07 -6.34 -28.06
CA ARG A 41 -17.08 -5.50 -27.40
C ARG A 41 -18.36 -5.38 -28.22
N ARG A 42 -18.26 -5.38 -29.55
CA ARG A 42 -19.42 -5.40 -30.45
C ARG A 42 -20.20 -6.71 -30.32
N ASP A 43 -19.52 -7.84 -30.17
CA ASP A 43 -20.17 -9.15 -30.07
C ASP A 43 -20.82 -9.39 -28.69
N MET A 44 -20.33 -8.70 -27.65
CA MET A 44 -20.86 -8.80 -26.28
C MET A 44 -22.03 -7.84 -25.98
N VAL A 45 -22.24 -6.79 -26.78
CA VAL A 45 -23.21 -5.71 -26.48
C VAL A 45 -24.37 -5.71 -27.49
N GLN A 46 -25.62 -5.67 -27.01
CA GLN A 46 -26.81 -5.63 -27.88
C GLN A 46 -27.02 -4.27 -28.60
N SER A 47 -26.49 -3.17 -28.06
CA SER A 47 -26.60 -1.82 -28.63
C SER A 47 -25.34 -1.40 -29.40
N LEU A 48 -25.39 -1.56 -30.72
CA LEU A 48 -24.29 -1.27 -31.66
C LEU A 48 -23.85 0.20 -31.71
N GLU A 49 -24.70 1.16 -31.31
CA GLU A 49 -24.45 2.59 -31.47
C GLU A 49 -23.45 3.19 -30.48
N LEU A 50 -23.10 2.48 -29.40
CA LEU A 50 -22.22 2.98 -28.33
C LEU A 50 -20.79 2.42 -28.38
N VAL A 51 -20.52 1.43 -29.24
CA VAL A 51 -19.20 0.80 -29.30
C VAL A 51 -18.30 1.61 -30.22
N GLN A 52 -17.45 2.45 -29.65
CA GLN A 52 -16.38 3.15 -30.37
C GLN A 52 -15.05 2.40 -30.24
N ARG A 53 -14.15 2.57 -31.22
CA ARG A 53 -12.78 2.04 -31.14
C ARG A 53 -12.04 2.80 -30.04
N ARG A 54 -11.45 2.05 -29.10
CA ARG A 54 -10.62 2.59 -28.01
C ARG A 54 -9.19 2.80 -28.48
N SER A 55 -8.45 3.67 -27.78
CA SER A 55 -7.01 3.77 -27.99
C SER A 55 -6.31 2.55 -27.39
N ILE A 56 -5.08 2.27 -27.85
CA ILE A 56 -4.31 1.13 -27.35
C ILE A 56 -3.95 1.28 -25.86
N GLU A 57 -3.72 2.50 -25.40
CA GLU A 57 -3.43 2.80 -24.00
C GLU A 57 -4.65 2.49 -23.11
N GLU A 58 -5.85 2.81 -23.60
CA GLU A 58 -7.08 2.52 -22.87
C GLU A 58 -7.35 1.01 -22.82
N ILE A 59 -7.15 0.29 -23.93
CA ILE A 59 -7.29 -1.17 -23.98
C ILE A 59 -6.31 -1.82 -22.99
N VAL A 60 -5.04 -1.43 -23.04
CA VAL A 60 -4.00 -1.98 -22.15
C VAL A 60 -4.30 -1.64 -20.69
N ARG A 61 -4.82 -0.42 -20.41
CA ARG A 61 -5.20 -0.04 -19.05
C ARG A 61 -6.35 -0.89 -18.52
N GLU A 62 -7.42 -1.02 -19.27
CA GLU A 62 -8.67 -1.65 -18.82
C GLU A 62 -8.61 -3.19 -18.84
N GLU A 63 -8.03 -3.79 -19.88
CA GLU A 63 -8.06 -5.24 -20.10
C GLU A 63 -6.84 -5.96 -19.53
N ILE A 64 -5.72 -5.26 -19.33
CA ILE A 64 -4.47 -5.87 -18.85
C ILE A 64 -4.08 -5.28 -17.49
N ASN A 65 -3.76 -3.99 -17.43
CA ASN A 65 -3.12 -3.41 -16.24
C ASN A 65 -4.03 -3.40 -15.01
N LYS A 66 -5.33 -3.14 -15.18
CA LYS A 66 -6.32 -3.16 -14.08
C LYS A 66 -6.54 -4.57 -13.55
N PRO A 67 -6.89 -5.58 -14.38
CA PRO A 67 -7.00 -6.97 -13.94
C PRO A 67 -5.74 -7.49 -13.25
N GLU A 68 -4.57 -7.28 -13.84
CA GLU A 68 -3.29 -7.75 -13.28
C GLU A 68 -2.99 -7.13 -11.92
N TYR A 69 -3.23 -5.82 -11.77
CA TYR A 69 -3.08 -5.18 -10.47
C TYR A 69 -4.05 -5.72 -9.42
N ASN A 70 -5.31 -5.88 -9.80
CA ASN A 70 -6.34 -6.38 -8.89
C ASN A 70 -6.04 -7.81 -8.45
N GLN A 71 -5.59 -8.67 -9.37
CA GLN A 71 -5.16 -10.03 -9.08
C GLN A 71 -3.94 -10.05 -8.16
N ALA A 72 -2.93 -9.21 -8.41
CA ALA A 72 -1.77 -9.10 -7.53
C ALA A 72 -2.14 -8.60 -6.12
N LYS A 73 -3.02 -7.59 -6.00
CA LYS A 73 -3.54 -7.12 -4.70
C LYS A 73 -4.36 -8.20 -4.00
N GLN A 74 -5.17 -8.96 -4.74
CA GLN A 74 -5.94 -10.07 -4.20
C GLN A 74 -5.02 -11.20 -3.70
N TRP A 75 -3.97 -11.51 -4.45
CA TRP A 75 -2.97 -12.48 -4.03
C TRP A 75 -2.30 -12.04 -2.73
N VAL A 76 -1.80 -10.80 -2.67
CA VAL A 76 -1.23 -10.20 -1.43
C VAL A 76 -2.22 -10.30 -0.28
N ARG A 77 -3.48 -9.96 -0.52
CA ARG A 77 -4.55 -10.05 0.48
C ARG A 77 -4.73 -11.49 0.96
N ASN A 78 -4.64 -12.49 0.08
CA ASN A 78 -4.79 -13.89 0.45
C ASN A 78 -3.52 -14.50 1.08
N THR A 79 -2.33 -13.94 0.83
CA THR A 79 -1.04 -14.53 1.25
C THR A 79 -0.29 -13.77 2.33
N ASP A 80 -0.48 -12.45 2.46
CA ASP A 80 0.18 -11.60 3.46
C ASP A 80 -0.73 -11.33 4.68
N SER A 81 -2.05 -11.17 4.46
CA SER A 81 -2.98 -10.89 5.56
C SER A 81 -3.17 -12.08 6.53
N CYS A 82 -2.82 -13.30 6.10
CA CYS A 82 -2.84 -14.48 6.96
C CYS A 82 -1.78 -14.44 8.08
N TRP A 83 -0.82 -13.50 8.04
CA TRP A 83 0.23 -13.36 9.06
C TRP A 83 0.08 -12.14 9.98
N ARG A 84 -0.83 -11.18 9.69
CA ARG A 84 -0.94 -9.91 10.43
C ARG A 84 -2.26 -9.66 11.15
N ALA A 85 -3.31 -10.44 10.90
CA ALA A 85 -4.54 -10.31 11.68
C ALA A 85 -4.31 -10.89 13.08
N PRO A 86 -4.44 -10.10 14.16
CA PRO A 86 -4.50 -10.67 15.50
C PRO A 86 -5.82 -11.45 15.56
N LEU A 87 -5.76 -12.78 15.67
CA LEU A 87 -6.91 -13.59 16.06
C LEU A 87 -7.22 -13.30 17.54
N ALA A 88 -7.68 -12.08 17.83
CA ALA A 88 -7.94 -11.62 19.19
C ALA A 88 -9.28 -12.14 19.73
N GLY A 89 -10.15 -12.70 18.88
CA GLY A 89 -11.56 -12.96 19.21
C GLY A 89 -12.02 -14.41 19.24
N GLY A 90 -11.19 -15.40 18.90
CA GLY A 90 -11.61 -16.83 18.90
C GLY A 90 -12.77 -17.17 17.95
N GLY A 91 -13.13 -16.27 17.04
CA GLY A 91 -14.16 -16.47 16.01
C GLY A 91 -13.66 -17.32 14.84
N ASN A 92 -14.61 -17.76 14.01
CA ASN A 92 -14.29 -18.51 12.79
C ASN A 92 -13.60 -17.59 11.77
N ILE A 93 -12.38 -17.96 11.41
CA ILE A 93 -11.52 -17.32 10.40
C ILE A 93 -12.30 -17.00 9.12
N PHE A 94 -13.20 -17.90 8.69
CA PHE A 94 -13.98 -17.74 7.46
C PHE A 94 -15.07 -16.67 7.55
N ASP A 95 -15.74 -16.52 8.69
CA ASP A 95 -16.83 -15.52 8.83
C ASP A 95 -16.26 -14.10 9.05
N GLU A 96 -15.15 -14.01 9.78
CA GLU A 96 -14.52 -12.74 10.11
C GLU A 96 -13.62 -12.22 9.00
N LEU A 97 -12.78 -13.08 8.43
CA LEU A 97 -11.68 -12.67 7.56
C LEU A 97 -11.96 -12.89 6.07
N VAL A 98 -13.10 -13.47 5.65
CA VAL A 98 -13.41 -13.72 4.23
C VAL A 98 -14.68 -12.98 3.81
N ASP A 99 -14.67 -12.35 2.64
CA ASP A 99 -15.80 -11.65 2.04
C ASP A 99 -16.79 -12.62 1.37
N GLN A 100 -17.95 -12.09 0.95
CA GLN A 100 -19.02 -12.87 0.32
C GLN A 100 -18.60 -13.59 -0.98
N TYR A 101 -17.44 -13.24 -1.55
CA TYR A 101 -16.89 -13.83 -2.76
C TYR A 101 -15.79 -14.87 -2.46
N GLY A 102 -15.56 -15.19 -1.19
CA GLY A 102 -14.56 -16.17 -0.78
C GLY A 102 -13.14 -15.61 -0.79
N HIS A 103 -12.96 -14.28 -0.73
CA HIS A 103 -11.64 -13.65 -0.68
C HIS A 103 -11.37 -13.07 0.70
N MET A 104 -10.11 -13.07 1.17
CA MET A 104 -9.78 -12.48 2.46
C MET A 104 -10.23 -11.01 2.50
N LYS A 105 -10.96 -10.51 3.48
CA LYS A 105 -11.34 -9.09 3.57
C LYS A 105 -10.09 -8.23 3.54
N ALA A 106 -10.17 -7.09 2.85
CA ALA A 106 -9.10 -6.11 2.96
C ALA A 106 -9.14 -5.58 4.40
N PHE A 107 -8.10 -5.85 5.17
CA PHE A 107 -7.84 -5.03 6.34
C PHE A 107 -7.41 -3.68 5.82
N ASP A 108 -7.97 -2.61 6.37
CA ASP A 108 -7.42 -1.29 6.16
C ASP A 108 -5.94 -1.37 6.55
N ASP A 109 -5.05 -1.15 5.58
CA ASP A 109 -3.63 -1.07 5.88
C ASP A 109 -3.48 0.15 6.80
N PRO A 110 -3.05 -0.02 8.06
CA PRO A 110 -2.91 1.10 8.99
C PRO A 110 -1.94 2.18 8.47
N PHE A 111 -1.19 1.92 7.40
CA PHE A 111 -0.33 2.89 6.72
C PHE A 111 -0.97 3.59 5.50
N ASP A 112 -2.09 3.09 4.96
CA ASP A 112 -2.82 3.71 3.83
C ASP A 112 -3.86 4.74 4.30
N ASP A 113 -4.19 4.78 5.59
CA ASP A 113 -5.11 5.79 6.09
C ASP A 113 -4.43 7.16 6.15
N VAL A 114 -4.91 8.10 5.33
CA VAL A 114 -4.47 9.50 5.30
C VAL A 114 -4.57 10.11 6.69
N ASP A 115 -5.54 9.66 7.48
CA ASP A 115 -5.78 10.09 8.85
C ASP A 115 -4.63 9.65 9.79
N THR A 116 -4.04 8.47 9.57
CA THR A 116 -2.88 7.98 10.33
C THR A 116 -1.61 8.78 10.01
N ARG A 117 -1.44 9.23 8.75
CA ARG A 117 -0.30 10.10 8.38
C ARG A 117 -0.44 11.50 8.99
N LEU A 118 -1.65 12.05 8.97
CA LEU A 118 -1.96 13.36 9.55
C LEU A 118 -1.77 13.37 11.08
N THR A 119 -2.18 12.29 11.76
CA THR A 119 -2.00 12.13 13.22
C THR A 119 -0.55 11.93 13.64
N VAL A 120 0.28 11.25 12.85
CA VAL A 120 1.72 11.12 13.15
C VAL A 120 2.44 12.46 13.03
N GLU A 121 2.13 13.26 12.00
CA GLU A 121 2.72 14.59 11.83
C GLU A 121 2.28 15.57 12.92
N SER A 122 0.99 15.57 13.29
CA SER A 122 0.49 16.40 14.39
C SER A 122 1.08 15.98 15.75
N ALA A 123 1.16 14.67 16.04
CA ALA A 123 1.75 14.16 17.28
C ALA A 123 3.25 14.44 17.38
N LEU A 124 3.98 14.41 16.25
CA LEU A 124 5.39 14.82 16.22
C LEU A 124 5.55 16.34 16.36
N ALA A 125 4.62 17.15 15.83
CA ALA A 125 4.62 18.60 15.98
C ALA A 125 4.45 19.05 17.44
N GLY A 126 3.66 18.31 18.23
CA GLY A 126 3.44 18.56 19.67
C GLY A 126 4.65 18.26 20.58
N LEU A 127 5.69 17.62 20.06
CA LEU A 127 6.92 17.30 20.79
C LEU A 127 7.94 18.44 20.73
N ASP A 128 8.69 18.59 21.82
CA ASP A 128 9.85 19.49 21.88
C ASP A 128 10.96 18.99 20.94
N GLU A 129 11.82 19.90 20.46
CA GLU A 129 12.82 19.63 19.41
C GLU A 129 13.74 18.45 19.79
N ARG A 130 14.14 18.38 21.06
CA ARG A 130 14.97 17.30 21.60
C ARG A 130 14.22 15.97 21.71
N GLU A 131 12.94 16.01 22.09
CA GLU A 131 12.10 14.82 22.20
C GLU A 131 11.80 14.24 20.81
N ARG A 132 11.48 15.11 19.85
CA ARG A 132 11.26 14.77 18.44
C ARG A 132 12.51 14.14 17.82
N PHE A 133 13.69 14.73 18.06
CA PHE A 133 14.96 14.19 17.56
C PHE A 133 15.22 12.77 18.07
N ILE A 134 15.02 12.52 19.38
CA ILE A 134 15.23 11.19 19.96
C ILE A 134 14.26 10.16 19.36
N VAL A 135 12.99 10.53 19.20
CA VAL A 135 11.96 9.63 18.63
C VAL A 135 12.30 9.27 17.18
N ILE A 136 12.64 10.25 16.35
CA ILE A 136 13.02 10.02 14.95
C ILE A 136 14.26 9.13 14.86
N GLN A 137 15.34 9.49 15.56
CA GLN A 137 16.59 8.74 15.45
C GLN A 137 16.47 7.31 16.01
N ASN A 138 15.80 7.13 17.15
CA ASN A 138 15.70 5.82 17.77
C ASN A 138 14.64 4.91 17.11
N ARG A 139 13.49 5.46 16.69
CA ARG A 139 12.37 4.65 16.19
C ARG A 139 12.26 4.59 14.68
N LEU A 140 12.55 5.68 13.98
CA LEU A 140 12.51 5.69 12.51
C LEU A 140 13.84 5.23 11.91
N ASN A 141 14.95 5.75 12.43
CA ASN A 141 16.29 5.44 11.91
C ASN A 141 16.98 4.27 12.63
N GLN A 142 16.32 3.68 13.64
CA GLN A 142 16.82 2.52 14.41
C GLN A 142 18.21 2.72 15.05
N VAL A 143 18.59 3.97 15.32
CA VAL A 143 19.86 4.31 15.97
C VAL A 143 19.79 3.91 17.45
N PRO A 144 20.81 3.21 17.99
CA PRO A 144 20.82 2.82 19.39
C PRO A 144 20.83 4.07 20.30
N LEU A 145 20.07 3.99 21.39
CA LEU A 145 19.84 5.12 22.32
C LEU A 145 21.15 5.69 22.90
N THR A 146 22.19 4.86 23.01
CA THR A 146 23.53 5.27 23.46
C THR A 146 24.20 6.25 22.48
N ALA A 147 24.06 6.01 21.17
CA ALA A 147 24.59 6.89 20.14
C ALA A 147 23.77 8.19 20.06
N VAL A 148 22.44 8.10 20.16
CA VAL A 148 21.56 9.28 20.21
C VAL A 148 21.84 10.15 21.44
N ALA A 149 22.10 9.54 22.59
CA ALA A 149 22.45 10.24 23.81
C ALA A 149 23.80 10.98 23.67
N ALA A 150 24.79 10.35 23.03
CA ALA A 150 26.08 10.95 22.75
C ALA A 150 25.97 12.14 21.79
N GLU A 151 25.14 12.02 20.74
CA GLU A 151 24.89 13.09 19.76
C GLU A 151 24.19 14.31 20.38
N LEU A 152 23.30 14.07 21.34
CA LEU A 152 22.63 15.13 22.10
C LEU A 152 23.46 15.67 23.28
N GLY A 153 24.63 15.09 23.56
CA GLY A 153 25.47 15.46 24.70
C GLY A 153 24.82 15.18 26.07
N ILE A 154 23.92 14.19 26.15
CA ILE A 154 23.20 13.82 27.38
C ILE A 154 23.56 12.42 27.85
N THR A 155 23.27 12.12 29.12
CA THR A 155 23.45 10.77 29.66
C THR A 155 22.38 9.81 29.13
N GLN A 156 22.73 8.54 28.94
CA GLN A 156 21.80 7.50 28.47
C GLN A 156 20.51 7.39 29.31
N PRO A 157 20.54 7.48 30.66
CA PRO A 157 19.32 7.50 31.47
C PRO A 157 18.42 8.69 31.15
N ARG A 158 19.01 9.86 30.87
CA ARG A 158 18.26 11.07 30.50
C ARG A 158 17.62 10.93 29.13
N ALA A 159 18.31 10.33 28.16
CA ALA A 159 17.74 10.00 26.85
C ALA A 159 16.58 9.00 26.96
N SER A 160 16.68 8.02 27.86
CA SER A 160 15.59 7.06 28.13
C SER A 160 14.36 7.73 28.74
N GLN A 161 14.57 8.66 29.69
CA GLN A 161 13.47 9.46 30.25
C GLN A 161 12.78 10.32 29.19
N LEU A 162 13.54 10.99 28.33
CA LEU A 162 13.01 11.81 27.24
C LEU A 162 12.23 10.96 26.22
N LEU A 163 12.73 9.77 25.88
CA LEU A 163 11.99 8.86 25.01
C LEU A 163 10.68 8.39 25.67
N LYS A 164 10.69 8.15 26.99
CA LYS A 164 9.48 7.78 27.74
C LYS A 164 8.47 8.93 27.79
N SER A 165 8.90 10.18 28.05
CA SER A 165 8.00 11.34 28.03
C SER A 165 7.43 11.61 26.64
N ALA A 166 8.28 11.51 25.60
CA ALA A 166 7.86 11.68 24.22
C ALA A 166 6.79 10.66 23.81
N ARG A 167 6.96 9.39 24.19
CA ARG A 167 5.95 8.35 23.94
C ARG A 167 4.64 8.63 24.68
N ALA A 168 4.69 9.07 25.93
CA ALA A 168 3.49 9.41 26.69
C ALA A 168 2.71 10.58 26.07
N LYS A 169 3.42 11.57 25.51
CA LYS A 169 2.81 12.71 24.80
C LYS A 169 2.17 12.29 23.47
N ILE A 170 2.88 11.51 22.65
CA ILE A 170 2.32 10.95 21.41
C ILE A 170 1.09 10.09 21.71
N ALA A 171 1.16 9.26 22.75
CA ALA A 171 0.06 8.42 23.20
C ALA A 171 -1.19 9.22 23.59
N ALA A 172 -1.01 10.30 24.36
CA ALA A 172 -2.10 11.19 24.74
C ALA A 172 -2.74 11.90 23.55
N GLU A 173 -1.94 12.31 22.55
CA GLU A 173 -2.44 12.97 21.35
C GLU A 173 -3.22 12.03 20.43
N ILE A 174 -2.79 10.77 20.32
CA ILE A 174 -3.43 9.75 19.46
C ILE A 174 -4.58 9.02 20.21
N GLY A 175 -4.78 9.28 21.50
CA GLY A 175 -5.82 8.65 22.31
C GLY A 175 -5.56 7.17 22.62
N LEU A 176 -4.27 6.76 22.66
CA LEU A 176 -3.85 5.39 23.01
C LEU A 176 -3.31 5.37 24.45
N ASP A 177 -3.91 4.58 25.33
CA ASP A 177 -3.36 4.30 26.65
C ASP A 177 -2.31 3.17 26.55
N PHE A 178 -1.06 3.43 26.99
CA PHE A 178 0.04 2.44 27.05
C PHE A 178 0.46 2.13 28.48
#